data_AF-A0A537L1A3-F1
#
_entry.id   AF-A0A537L1A3-F1
#
_cell.length_a   1.000
_cell.length_b   1.000
_cell.length_c   1.000
_cell.angle_alpha   90.00
_cell.angle_beta   90.00
_cell.angle_gamma   90.00
#
_symmetry.space_group_name_H-M   'P 1'
#
loop_
_entity.id
_entity.type
_entity.pdbx_description
1 polymer ?
#
loop_
_entity_poly.entity_id
_entity_poly.type
_entity_poly.pdbx_seq_one_letter_code
_entity_poly.pdbx_strand_id
1 'polypeptide(L)'
;MPGSTRTWSRATFILAALFLTACAQLSGTVRVNVGVGLIEDQPAPNYAALYLPYARMASIAYTDVKFLKGGAGPTRYCPDAYRLAHERPDTRDQAERNPNNLEWLNELQANGWRCIYALNDPRECPADNPSCDPVRGLELHVWMKGCEAVIAFRGTDYDQRGDWQSNLRWFLGPLHLFDEYRQVEFHMSSILGRISRVCRSAHIVTTGHSLGGGLAQRAAYSAGGRIRFVYAFDPSPVVGYFDLPREVRIKARTGLGIDQVYEVGEVLDFPRFFLGGFANPQPCNPRVRIVRFNLTNTGSAVEQHAMQALTRKMERPARYGNPAKAREESKARDCTFVTPAPV
;
A
#
# COMPACT_ATOMS: atom_id res chain seq x y z
N MET A 1 -27.78 49.37 14.34
CA MET A 1 -26.77 48.81 13.42
C MET A 1 -25.38 49.23 13.90
N PRO A 2 -24.54 48.27 14.34
CA PRO A 2 -23.10 48.41 14.18
C PRO A 2 -22.53 47.17 13.46
N GLY A 3 -21.86 47.42 12.35
CA GLY A 3 -21.21 46.39 11.53
C GLY A 3 -19.89 45.95 12.15
N SER A 4 -19.80 44.66 12.48
CA SER A 4 -18.55 43.97 12.82
C SER A 4 -17.85 43.55 11.52
N THR A 5 -16.74 44.20 11.20
CA THR A 5 -15.85 43.81 10.11
C THR A 5 -15.00 42.61 10.57
N ARG A 6 -15.30 41.42 10.03
CA ARG A 6 -14.47 40.22 10.21
C ARG A 6 -13.12 40.43 9.56
N THR A 7 -12.10 40.63 10.38
CA THR A 7 -10.69 40.48 10.01
C THR A 7 -10.41 39.00 9.74
N TRP A 8 -10.50 38.61 8.47
CA TRP A 8 -9.96 37.32 8.03
C TRP A 8 -8.45 37.36 8.21
N SER A 9 -7.93 36.52 9.11
CA SER A 9 -6.50 36.42 9.39
C SER A 9 -5.74 36.03 8.12
N ARG A 10 -4.64 36.73 7.82
CA ARG A 10 -3.73 36.46 6.68
C ARG A 10 -3.26 34.99 6.60
N ALA A 11 -3.31 34.24 7.70
CA ALA A 11 -3.00 32.81 7.75
C ALA A 11 -3.95 31.94 6.90
N THR A 12 -5.24 32.31 6.82
CA THR A 12 -6.25 31.55 6.05
C THR A 12 -6.02 31.69 4.54
N PHE A 13 -5.50 32.83 4.09
CA PHE A 13 -5.19 33.08 2.67
C PHE A 13 -3.92 32.36 2.19
N ILE A 14 -2.91 32.21 3.04
CA ILE A 14 -1.67 31.50 2.67
C ILE A 14 -1.92 29.99 2.55
N LEU A 15 -2.75 29.42 3.42
CA LEU A 15 -3.19 28.02 3.31
C LEU A 15 -3.99 27.78 2.02
N ALA A 16 -4.95 28.64 1.69
CA ALA A 16 -5.72 28.53 0.44
C ALA A 16 -4.86 28.66 -0.83
N ALA A 17 -3.82 29.49 -0.82
CA ALA A 17 -2.93 29.70 -1.96
C ALA A 17 -2.02 28.48 -2.26
N LEU A 18 -1.59 27.73 -1.23
CA LEU A 18 -0.84 26.49 -1.42
C LEU A 18 -1.71 25.39 -2.04
N PHE A 19 -3.01 25.33 -1.70
CA PHE A 19 -3.94 24.37 -2.30
C PHE A 19 -4.26 24.65 -3.77
N LEU A 20 -4.23 25.91 -4.22
CA LEU A 20 -4.48 26.25 -5.63
C LEU A 20 -3.38 25.76 -6.59
N THR A 21 -2.17 25.49 -6.11
CA THR A 21 -1.09 24.90 -6.93
C THR A 21 -1.20 23.37 -7.10
N ALA A 22 -2.06 22.71 -6.30
CA ALA A 22 -2.37 21.29 -6.45
C ALA A 22 -3.31 21.01 -7.65
N CYS A 23 -4.01 22.01 -8.17
CA CYS A 23 -5.12 21.83 -9.11
C CYS A 23 -4.74 21.66 -10.59
N ALA A 24 -3.44 21.62 -10.95
CA ALA A 24 -3.01 21.61 -12.36
C ALA A 24 -2.13 20.41 -12.74
N GLN A 25 -2.24 19.27 -12.05
CA GLN A 25 -1.57 18.05 -12.55
C GLN A 25 -2.36 17.50 -13.75
N LEU A 26 -1.70 17.34 -14.91
CA LEU A 26 -2.31 16.75 -16.09
C LEU A 26 -2.51 15.24 -15.90
N SER A 27 -3.62 14.68 -16.38
CA SER A 27 -3.94 13.24 -16.24
C SER A 27 -2.98 12.27 -16.96
N GLY A 28 -2.01 12.81 -17.72
CA GLY A 28 -0.95 12.06 -18.39
C GLY A 28 0.39 12.05 -17.65
N THR A 29 0.53 12.78 -16.54
CA THR A 29 1.77 12.88 -15.77
C THR A 29 1.60 12.37 -14.35
N VAL A 30 2.71 11.91 -13.75
CA VAL A 30 2.83 11.63 -12.32
C VAL A 30 3.85 12.56 -11.71
N ARG A 31 3.58 13.05 -10.50
CA ARG A 31 4.55 13.82 -9.73
C ARG A 31 5.37 12.87 -8.89
N VAL A 32 6.69 12.88 -9.07
CA VAL A 32 7.63 11.98 -8.41
C VAL A 32 8.57 12.80 -7.56
N ASN A 33 8.77 12.40 -6.31
CA ASN A 33 9.84 12.94 -5.47
C ASN A 33 10.51 11.83 -4.68
N VAL A 34 11.82 11.94 -4.46
CA VAL A 34 12.60 10.96 -3.68
C VAL A 34 13.15 11.65 -2.44
N GLY A 35 12.85 11.12 -1.28
CA GLY A 35 13.15 11.77 -0.02
C GLY A 35 12.55 13.17 0.06
N VAL A 36 13.37 14.13 0.49
CA VAL A 36 13.06 15.58 0.49
C VAL A 36 13.48 16.28 -0.80
N GLY A 37 13.80 15.53 -1.86
CA GLY A 37 14.22 16.06 -3.15
C GLY A 37 13.11 16.81 -3.90
N LEU A 38 13.49 17.41 -5.03
CA LEU A 38 12.57 18.14 -5.90
C LEU A 38 11.46 17.21 -6.44
N ILE A 39 10.29 17.81 -6.68
CA ILE A 39 9.18 17.14 -7.35
C ILE A 39 9.40 17.27 -8.85
N GLU A 40 9.38 16.15 -9.56
CA GLU A 40 9.50 16.07 -11.01
C GLU A 40 8.20 15.53 -11.63
N ASP A 41 7.73 16.14 -12.70
CA ASP A 41 6.66 15.59 -13.53
C ASP A 41 7.24 14.54 -14.48
N GLN A 42 6.73 13.31 -14.40
CA GLN A 42 7.16 12.17 -15.20
C GLN A 42 5.99 11.58 -15.98
N PRO A 43 6.21 10.86 -17.10
CA PRO A 43 5.13 10.22 -17.84
C PRO A 43 4.42 9.14 -17.02
N ALA A 44 3.10 9.27 -16.84
CA ALA A 44 2.29 8.30 -16.09
C ALA A 44 2.33 6.85 -16.63
N PRO A 45 2.39 6.59 -17.96
CA PRO A 45 2.31 5.23 -18.50
C PRO A 45 3.34 4.24 -17.93
N ASN A 46 4.60 4.65 -17.76
CA ASN A 46 5.66 3.75 -17.28
C ASN A 46 5.49 3.40 -15.79
N TYR A 47 5.11 4.40 -14.99
CA TYR A 47 4.81 4.22 -13.57
C TYR A 47 3.56 3.36 -13.37
N ALA A 48 2.50 3.60 -14.15
CA ALA A 48 1.31 2.78 -14.12
C ALA A 48 1.62 1.32 -14.49
N ALA A 49 2.39 1.09 -15.57
CA ALA A 49 2.81 -0.26 -15.96
C ALA A 49 3.67 -0.95 -14.89
N LEU A 50 4.54 -0.19 -14.20
CA LEU A 50 5.34 -0.70 -13.10
C LEU A 50 4.46 -1.13 -11.90
N TYR A 51 3.48 -0.32 -11.52
CA TYR A 51 2.71 -0.52 -10.29
C TYR A 51 1.48 -1.41 -10.46
N LEU A 52 0.92 -1.52 -11.66
CA LEU A 52 -0.35 -2.20 -11.91
C LEU A 52 -0.41 -3.64 -11.38
N PRO A 53 0.61 -4.51 -11.54
CA PRO A 53 0.55 -5.86 -10.97
C PRO A 53 0.41 -5.86 -9.44
N TYR A 54 1.10 -4.94 -8.77
CA TYR A 54 1.07 -4.81 -7.30
C TYR A 54 -0.22 -4.17 -6.81
N ALA A 55 -0.77 -3.21 -7.57
CA ALA A 55 -2.08 -2.62 -7.33
C ALA A 55 -3.20 -3.66 -7.44
N ARG A 56 -3.13 -4.55 -8.43
CA ARG A 56 -4.06 -5.68 -8.59
C ARG A 56 -3.97 -6.65 -7.43
N MET A 57 -2.76 -7.02 -6.99
CA MET A 57 -2.59 -7.89 -5.82
C MET A 57 -3.12 -7.24 -4.53
N ALA A 58 -2.88 -5.93 -4.35
CA ALA A 58 -3.43 -5.15 -3.23
C ALA A 58 -4.96 -5.07 -3.28
N SER A 59 -5.56 -4.87 -4.47
CA SER A 59 -7.02 -4.91 -4.65
C SER A 59 -7.61 -6.28 -4.36
N ILE A 60 -7.01 -7.34 -4.88
CA ILE A 60 -7.48 -8.71 -4.70
C ILE A 60 -7.35 -9.15 -3.23
N ALA A 61 -6.46 -8.56 -2.44
CA ALA A 61 -6.38 -8.82 -1.00
C ALA A 61 -7.70 -8.51 -0.25
N TYR A 62 -8.58 -7.68 -0.82
CA TYR A 62 -9.92 -7.38 -0.31
C TYR A 62 -11.01 -8.39 -0.77
N THR A 63 -10.63 -9.49 -1.42
CA THR A 63 -11.59 -10.51 -1.83
C THR A 63 -12.23 -11.15 -0.60
N ASP A 64 -13.56 -11.15 -0.57
CA ASP A 64 -14.33 -11.74 0.53
C ASP A 64 -14.04 -13.24 0.66
N VAL A 65 -14.04 -13.73 1.90
CA VAL A 65 -13.68 -15.10 2.29
C VAL A 65 -14.44 -16.15 1.51
N LYS A 66 -15.69 -15.88 1.14
CA LYS A 66 -16.51 -16.83 0.39
C LYS A 66 -15.96 -17.08 -1.02
N PHE A 67 -15.37 -16.06 -1.65
CA PHE A 67 -14.73 -16.15 -2.97
C PHE A 67 -13.27 -16.60 -2.92
N LEU A 68 -12.73 -16.84 -1.73
CA LEU A 68 -11.43 -17.49 -1.58
C LEU A 68 -11.60 -19.00 -1.69
N LYS A 69 -10.49 -19.72 -1.90
CA LYS A 69 -10.46 -21.17 -1.82
C LYS A 69 -11.02 -21.64 -0.46
N GLY A 70 -11.38 -22.92 -0.40
CA GLY A 70 -11.74 -23.57 0.85
C GLY A 70 -10.71 -24.63 1.23
N GLY A 71 -11.02 -25.38 2.29
CA GLY A 71 -10.33 -26.62 2.63
C GLY A 71 -9.04 -26.44 3.43
N ALA A 72 -8.21 -27.49 3.39
CA ALA A 72 -6.96 -27.55 4.15
C ALA A 72 -5.76 -27.10 3.32
N GLY A 73 -4.71 -26.62 3.99
CA GLY A 73 -3.42 -26.33 3.38
C GLY A 73 -3.12 -24.84 3.17
N PRO A 74 -1.93 -24.53 2.62
CA PRO A 74 -1.40 -23.16 2.58
C PRO A 74 -2.17 -22.24 1.63
N THR A 75 -2.81 -22.78 0.60
CA THR A 75 -3.55 -22.01 -0.41
C THR A 75 -5.01 -21.83 -0.06
N ARG A 76 -5.45 -22.24 1.14
CA ARG A 76 -6.88 -22.24 1.48
C ARG A 76 -7.52 -20.86 1.36
N TYR A 77 -6.77 -19.78 1.55
CA TYR A 77 -7.31 -18.41 1.38
C TYR A 77 -6.83 -17.71 0.11
N CYS A 78 -6.30 -18.44 -0.86
CA CYS A 78 -5.98 -17.82 -2.14
C CYS A 78 -7.28 -17.51 -2.90
N PRO A 79 -7.34 -16.43 -3.69
CA PRO A 79 -8.49 -16.12 -4.54
C PRO A 79 -8.85 -17.28 -5.48
N ASP A 80 -10.14 -17.56 -5.62
CA ASP A 80 -10.66 -18.63 -6.46
C ASP A 80 -11.43 -18.06 -7.66
N ALA A 81 -10.89 -18.28 -8.86
CA ALA A 81 -11.49 -17.78 -10.10
C ALA A 81 -12.87 -18.38 -10.37
N TYR A 82 -13.08 -19.65 -10.03
CA TYR A 82 -14.38 -20.31 -10.22
C TYR A 82 -15.42 -19.67 -9.30
N ARG A 83 -15.08 -19.46 -8.03
CA ARG A 83 -16.00 -18.84 -7.07
C ARG A 83 -16.29 -17.39 -7.41
N LEU A 84 -15.29 -16.60 -7.78
CA LEU A 84 -15.49 -15.22 -8.26
C LEU A 84 -16.44 -15.13 -9.46
N ALA A 85 -16.43 -16.14 -10.34
CA ALA A 85 -17.27 -16.19 -11.53
C ALA A 85 -18.70 -16.72 -11.29
N HIS A 86 -18.89 -17.61 -10.31
CA HIS A 86 -20.14 -18.37 -10.16
C HIS A 86 -20.87 -18.14 -8.84
N GLU A 87 -20.18 -17.73 -7.78
CA GLU A 87 -20.83 -17.46 -6.50
C GLU A 87 -21.55 -16.10 -6.54
N ARG A 88 -22.76 -16.07 -5.99
CA ARG A 88 -23.58 -14.86 -5.97
C ARG A 88 -23.01 -13.87 -4.93
N PRO A 89 -22.86 -12.58 -5.28
CA PRO A 89 -22.50 -11.55 -4.31
C PRO A 89 -23.65 -11.34 -3.31
N ASP A 90 -23.30 -11.13 -2.03
CA ASP A 90 -24.25 -10.88 -0.94
C ASP A 90 -24.53 -9.39 -0.82
N THR A 91 -23.56 -8.56 -1.20
CA THR A 91 -23.64 -7.10 -1.16
C THR A 91 -23.46 -6.52 -2.56
N ARG A 92 -23.96 -5.29 -2.73
CA ARG A 92 -23.74 -4.52 -3.95
C ARG A 92 -22.25 -4.30 -4.20
N ASP A 93 -21.48 -4.01 -3.16
CA ASP A 93 -20.05 -3.79 -3.29
C ASP A 93 -19.34 -5.05 -3.79
N GLN A 94 -19.70 -6.24 -3.30
CA GLN A 94 -19.18 -7.50 -3.84
C GLN A 94 -19.55 -7.66 -5.33
N ALA A 95 -20.77 -7.29 -5.73
CA ALA A 95 -21.20 -7.38 -7.13
C ALA A 95 -20.40 -6.46 -8.06
N GLU A 96 -20.02 -5.28 -7.59
CA GLU A 96 -19.20 -4.32 -8.33
C GLU A 96 -17.71 -4.73 -8.35
N ARG A 97 -17.22 -5.31 -7.24
CA ARG A 97 -15.80 -5.68 -7.04
C ARG A 97 -15.40 -6.99 -7.71
N ASN A 98 -16.27 -7.99 -7.72
CA ASN A 98 -15.94 -9.34 -8.18
C ASN A 98 -15.53 -9.45 -9.64
N PRO A 99 -16.22 -8.80 -10.61
CA PRO A 99 -15.81 -8.87 -12.02
C PRO A 99 -14.38 -8.34 -12.22
N ASN A 100 -14.02 -7.25 -11.54
CA ASN A 100 -12.67 -6.68 -11.58
C ASN A 100 -11.65 -7.65 -10.97
N ASN A 101 -11.97 -8.22 -9.79
CA ASN A 101 -11.08 -9.18 -9.13
C ASN A 101 -10.85 -10.43 -9.99
N LEU A 102 -11.88 -10.92 -10.70
CA LEU A 102 -11.77 -12.03 -11.64
C LEU A 102 -10.88 -11.68 -12.84
N GLU A 103 -11.12 -10.52 -13.46
CA GLU A 103 -10.30 -10.00 -14.57
C GLU A 103 -8.83 -9.91 -14.15
N TRP A 104 -8.55 -9.26 -13.03
CA TRP A 104 -7.19 -9.09 -12.50
C TRP A 104 -6.52 -10.41 -12.10
N LEU A 105 -7.27 -11.34 -11.51
CA LEU A 105 -6.76 -12.66 -11.18
C LEU A 105 -6.32 -13.40 -12.43
N ASN A 106 -7.15 -13.39 -13.48
CA ASN A 106 -6.85 -14.03 -14.75
C ASN A 106 -5.62 -13.39 -15.42
N GLU A 107 -5.53 -12.05 -15.41
CA GLU A 107 -4.38 -11.35 -15.96
C GLU A 107 -3.09 -11.63 -15.19
N LEU A 108 -3.13 -11.67 -13.85
CA LEU A 108 -1.98 -12.04 -13.03
C LEU A 108 -1.53 -13.47 -13.36
N GLN A 109 -2.46 -14.41 -13.44
CA GLN A 109 -2.17 -15.81 -13.79
C GLN A 109 -1.62 -15.97 -15.20
N ALA A 110 -2.19 -15.27 -16.19
CA ALA A 110 -1.67 -15.24 -17.55
C ALA A 110 -0.24 -14.68 -17.63
N ASN A 111 0.12 -13.79 -16.69
CA ASN A 111 1.48 -13.26 -16.55
C ASN A 111 2.39 -14.10 -15.64
N GLY A 112 1.97 -15.30 -15.26
CA GLY A 112 2.76 -16.28 -14.50
C GLY A 112 2.73 -16.11 -12.99
N TRP A 113 1.92 -15.20 -12.45
CA TRP A 113 1.74 -15.04 -11.01
C TRP A 113 0.80 -16.10 -10.44
N ARG A 114 1.17 -16.67 -9.30
CA ARG A 114 0.36 -17.65 -8.58
C ARG A 114 0.32 -17.32 -7.10
N CYS A 115 -0.87 -17.33 -6.51
CA CYS A 115 -1.00 -17.30 -5.06
C CYS A 115 -0.58 -18.67 -4.48
N ILE A 116 0.45 -18.67 -3.64
CA ILE A 116 1.01 -19.90 -3.03
C ILE A 116 0.64 -20.06 -1.56
N TYR A 117 0.24 -18.97 -0.92
CA TYR A 117 -0.09 -18.92 0.49
C TYR A 117 -0.96 -17.71 0.79
N ALA A 118 -1.89 -17.85 1.71
CA ALA A 118 -2.76 -16.75 2.12
C ALA A 118 -3.21 -16.92 3.57
N LEU A 119 -3.53 -15.81 4.23
CA LEU A 119 -4.04 -15.75 5.60
C LEU A 119 -5.29 -14.90 5.67
N ASN A 120 -6.22 -15.35 6.52
CA ASN A 120 -7.49 -14.69 6.76
C ASN A 120 -8.03 -14.99 8.18
N ASP A 121 -7.18 -15.31 9.14
CA ASP A 121 -7.64 -15.63 10.50
C ASP A 121 -6.85 -14.84 11.56
N PRO A 122 -7.50 -14.52 12.70
CA PRO A 122 -6.81 -14.15 13.93
C PRO A 122 -5.72 -15.16 14.22
N ARG A 123 -4.51 -14.66 14.46
CA ARG A 123 -3.41 -15.52 14.87
C ARG A 123 -3.39 -15.65 16.38
N GLU A 124 -3.03 -16.85 16.82
CA GLU A 124 -2.83 -17.14 18.23
C GLU A 124 -1.84 -16.16 18.84
N CYS A 125 -2.15 -15.74 20.05
CA CYS A 125 -1.24 -14.93 20.84
C CYS A 125 0.10 -15.63 21.00
N PRO A 126 1.21 -14.87 21.02
CA PRO A 126 2.50 -15.39 21.43
C PRO A 126 2.38 -16.09 22.79
N ALA A 127 3.08 -17.22 22.96
CA ALA A 127 3.03 -18.00 24.21
C ALA A 127 3.51 -17.21 25.43
N ASP A 128 4.35 -16.20 25.21
CA ASP A 128 4.87 -15.25 26.20
C ASP A 128 3.91 -14.08 26.49
N ASN A 129 2.77 -14.00 25.79
CA ASN A 129 1.69 -13.05 26.09
C ASN A 129 0.31 -13.70 25.90
N PRO A 130 -0.09 -14.67 26.75
CA PRO A 130 -1.37 -15.37 26.62
C PRO A 130 -2.59 -14.47 26.91
N SER A 131 -2.37 -13.30 27.51
CA SER A 131 -3.40 -12.27 27.75
C SER A 131 -3.67 -11.37 26.55
N CYS A 132 -3.06 -11.64 25.39
CA CYS A 132 -3.33 -10.85 24.20
C CYS A 132 -4.77 -11.09 23.73
N ASP A 133 -5.42 -10.02 23.25
CA ASP A 133 -6.72 -10.10 22.61
C ASP A 133 -6.52 -9.71 21.13
N PRO A 134 -6.55 -10.66 20.18
CA PRO A 134 -6.34 -10.36 18.78
C PRO A 134 -7.56 -9.61 18.26
N VAL A 135 -7.41 -8.29 18.11
CA VAL A 135 -8.50 -7.38 17.73
C VAL A 135 -9.06 -7.68 16.33
N ARG A 136 -8.26 -8.32 15.47
CA ARG A 136 -8.57 -8.76 14.09
C ARG A 136 -7.50 -9.73 13.58
N GLY A 137 -7.80 -10.45 12.50
CA GLY A 137 -6.83 -11.31 11.83
C GLY A 137 -5.92 -10.57 10.86
N LEU A 138 -4.66 -10.95 10.83
CA LEU A 138 -3.74 -10.55 9.76
C LEU A 138 -4.16 -11.20 8.44
N GLU A 139 -4.62 -10.39 7.50
CA GLU A 139 -5.05 -10.86 6.19
C GLU A 139 -4.03 -10.49 5.10
N LEU A 140 -3.57 -11.50 4.37
CA LEU A 140 -2.59 -11.33 3.30
C LEU A 140 -2.64 -12.44 2.26
N HIS A 141 -2.14 -12.13 1.07
CA HIS A 141 -1.86 -13.08 0.00
C HIS A 141 -0.37 -13.06 -0.35
N VAL A 142 0.23 -14.22 -0.59
CA VAL A 142 1.59 -14.36 -1.09
C VAL A 142 1.57 -14.89 -2.51
N TRP A 143 2.01 -14.05 -3.43
CA TRP A 143 2.11 -14.32 -4.86
C TRP A 143 3.54 -14.63 -5.25
N MET A 144 3.71 -15.56 -6.20
CA MET A 144 5.00 -15.94 -6.74
C MET A 144 4.99 -15.92 -8.26
N LYS A 145 6.09 -15.43 -8.86
CA LYS A 145 6.43 -15.57 -10.28
C LYS A 145 7.92 -15.89 -10.38
N GLY A 146 8.26 -17.14 -10.70
CA GLY A 146 9.65 -17.61 -10.60
C GLY A 146 10.17 -17.47 -9.17
N CYS A 147 11.24 -16.70 -8.98
CA CYS A 147 11.80 -16.36 -7.66
C CYS A 147 11.43 -14.95 -7.19
N GLU A 148 10.46 -14.30 -7.82
CA GLU A 148 9.89 -13.05 -7.31
C GLU A 148 8.67 -13.37 -6.44
N ALA A 149 8.67 -12.84 -5.22
CA ALA A 149 7.62 -13.04 -4.22
C ALA A 149 6.99 -11.70 -3.84
N VAL A 150 5.65 -11.64 -3.81
CA VAL A 150 4.91 -10.45 -3.38
C VAL A 150 4.00 -10.83 -2.22
N ILE A 151 4.16 -10.16 -1.08
CA ILE A 151 3.25 -10.27 0.06
C ILE A 151 2.30 -9.08 0.00
N ALA A 152 1.04 -9.33 -0.35
CA ALA A 152 -0.02 -8.34 -0.44
C ALA A 152 -0.88 -8.34 0.82
N PHE A 153 -0.84 -7.27 1.60
CA PHE A 153 -1.63 -7.11 2.82
C PHE A 153 -2.96 -6.42 2.53
N ARG A 154 -4.04 -6.96 3.09
CA ARG A 154 -5.35 -6.29 3.08
C ARG A 154 -5.33 -5.12 4.08
N GLY A 155 -5.98 -4.02 3.72
CA GLY A 155 -6.31 -2.97 4.69
C GLY A 155 -7.70 -3.18 5.30
N THR A 156 -8.26 -2.15 5.93
CA THR A 156 -9.65 -2.22 6.42
C THR A 156 -10.63 -2.05 5.25
N ASP A 157 -11.77 -2.74 5.23
CA ASP A 157 -12.83 -2.46 4.26
C ASP A 157 -13.56 -1.16 4.67
N TYR A 158 -13.53 -0.15 3.78
CA TYR A 158 -13.94 1.24 4.06
C TYR A 158 -15.29 1.64 3.43
N ASP A 159 -16.05 0.69 2.88
CA ASP A 159 -17.27 0.97 2.10
C ASP A 159 -18.45 1.53 2.93
N GLN A 160 -18.30 1.70 4.25
CA GLN A 160 -19.19 2.55 5.04
C GLN A 160 -18.69 4.00 5.05
N ARG A 161 -19.29 4.82 4.19
CA ARG A 161 -19.00 6.24 3.86
C ARG A 161 -18.79 7.21 5.05
N GLY A 162 -19.03 6.79 6.30
CA GLY A 162 -18.85 7.59 7.52
C GLY A 162 -17.79 7.09 8.50
N ASP A 163 -17.10 5.98 8.21
CA ASP A 163 -16.37 5.22 9.25
C ASP A 163 -14.85 5.40 9.23
N TRP A 164 -14.32 6.24 8.34
CA TRP A 164 -12.90 6.59 8.33
C TRP A 164 -12.51 7.40 9.57
N GLN A 165 -13.41 8.24 10.11
CA GLN A 165 -13.18 9.01 11.33
C GLN A 165 -13.17 8.14 12.59
N SER A 166 -14.02 7.11 12.64
CA SER A 166 -14.09 6.15 13.75
C SER A 166 -12.89 5.21 13.78
N ASN A 167 -12.39 4.82 12.60
CA ASN A 167 -11.15 4.06 12.46
C ASN A 167 -9.90 4.94 12.66
N LEU A 168 -10.02 6.26 12.71
CA LEU A 168 -8.94 7.09 13.24
C LEU A 168 -8.87 7.08 14.79
N ARG A 169 -9.73 6.34 15.50
CA ARG A 169 -9.69 6.22 16.97
C ARG A 169 -8.50 5.42 17.50
N TRP A 170 -7.92 4.50 16.72
CA TRP A 170 -6.65 3.85 17.07
C TRP A 170 -5.48 4.86 17.10
N PHE A 171 -5.65 6.03 16.50
CA PHE A 171 -4.64 7.10 16.46
C PHE A 171 -4.66 7.99 17.72
N LEU A 172 -5.58 7.76 18.67
CA LEU A 172 -5.81 8.63 19.84
C LEU A 172 -5.63 7.97 21.23
N GLY A 173 -5.01 6.78 21.37
CA GLY A 173 -4.77 6.26 22.72
C GLY A 173 -3.80 5.09 22.91
N PRO A 174 -3.22 4.93 24.13
CA PRO A 174 -2.14 4.01 24.46
C PRO A 174 -2.67 2.64 24.94
N LEU A 175 -3.29 1.85 24.07
CA LEU A 175 -3.74 0.50 24.45
C LEU A 175 -2.75 -0.54 23.93
N HIS A 176 -2.26 -1.39 24.83
CA HIS A 176 -1.31 -2.50 24.58
C HIS A 176 -1.94 -3.68 23.79
N LEU A 177 -2.62 -3.40 22.68
CA LEU A 177 -3.33 -4.39 21.89
C LEU A 177 -2.36 -5.20 21.01
N PHE A 178 -2.67 -6.47 20.76
CA PHE A 178 -1.97 -7.29 19.75
C PHE A 178 -2.58 -7.00 18.38
N ASP A 179 -2.31 -5.79 17.92
CA ASP A 179 -2.78 -5.27 16.64
C ASP A 179 -2.12 -5.97 15.45
N GLU A 180 -2.62 -5.66 14.25
CA GLU A 180 -2.14 -6.23 13.00
C GLU A 180 -0.65 -5.92 12.76
N TYR A 181 -0.11 -4.81 13.29
CA TYR A 181 1.31 -4.47 13.18
C TYR A 181 2.20 -5.40 14.01
N ARG A 182 1.78 -5.74 15.23
CA ARG A 182 2.47 -6.74 16.07
C ARG A 182 2.34 -8.15 15.49
N GLN A 183 1.18 -8.51 14.93
CA GLN A 183 1.01 -9.77 14.22
C GLN A 183 1.96 -9.87 13.02
N VAL A 184 2.10 -8.80 12.24
CA VAL A 184 3.06 -8.74 11.13
C VAL A 184 4.48 -9.02 11.62
N GLU A 185 4.92 -8.36 12.69
CA GLU A 185 6.26 -8.57 13.27
C GLU A 185 6.47 -10.02 13.69
N PHE A 186 5.51 -10.60 14.41
CA PHE A 186 5.62 -11.94 14.96
C PHE A 186 5.61 -13.02 13.86
N HIS A 187 4.75 -12.88 12.84
CA HIS A 187 4.56 -13.92 11.82
C HIS A 187 5.50 -13.82 10.61
N MET A 188 6.23 -12.71 10.44
CA MET A 188 7.03 -12.49 9.24
C MET A 188 8.10 -13.57 9.02
N SER A 189 8.75 -14.01 10.09
CA SER A 189 9.77 -15.08 10.02
C SER A 189 9.21 -16.37 9.39
N SER A 190 7.99 -16.75 9.78
CA SER A 190 7.28 -17.94 9.27
C SER A 190 6.85 -17.76 7.81
N ILE A 191 6.31 -16.58 7.46
CA ILE A 191 5.92 -16.24 6.08
C ILE A 191 7.13 -16.29 5.16
N LEU A 192 8.21 -15.61 5.53
CA LEU A 192 9.46 -15.60 4.78
C LEU A 192 10.10 -17.00 4.72
N GLY A 193 9.95 -17.81 5.77
CA GLY A 193 10.38 -19.21 5.77
C GLY A 193 9.63 -20.04 4.71
N ARG A 194 8.31 -19.83 4.54
CA ARG A 194 7.51 -20.48 3.49
C ARG A 194 7.97 -20.06 2.10
N ILE A 195 8.21 -18.77 1.87
CA ILE A 195 8.75 -18.27 0.60
C ILE A 195 10.10 -18.92 0.30
N SER A 196 11.00 -18.98 1.28
CA SER A 196 12.33 -19.58 1.11
C SER A 196 12.33 -21.09 0.83
N ARG A 197 11.28 -21.83 1.20
CA ARG A 197 11.12 -23.24 0.81
C ARG A 197 10.79 -23.39 -0.68
N VAL A 198 10.14 -22.38 -1.28
CA VAL A 198 9.84 -22.36 -2.72
C VAL A 198 11.02 -21.81 -3.51
N CYS A 199 11.60 -20.68 -3.07
CA CYS A 199 12.84 -20.15 -3.63
C CYS A 199 13.72 -19.51 -2.55
N ARG A 200 14.90 -20.11 -2.30
CA ARG A 200 15.83 -19.65 -1.25
C ARG A 200 16.34 -18.23 -1.48
N SER A 201 16.56 -17.86 -2.73
CA SER A 201 17.04 -16.54 -3.17
C SER A 201 15.90 -15.64 -3.67
N ALA A 202 14.70 -15.79 -3.11
CA ALA A 202 13.56 -15.02 -3.57
C ALA A 202 13.79 -13.51 -3.44
N HIS A 203 13.40 -12.76 -4.48
CA HIS A 203 13.28 -11.31 -4.44
C HIS A 203 11.92 -10.96 -3.85
N ILE A 204 11.91 -10.48 -2.60
CA ILE A 204 10.67 -10.29 -1.85
C ILE A 204 10.27 -8.81 -1.86
N VAL A 205 9.03 -8.59 -2.26
CA VAL A 205 8.33 -7.31 -2.29
C VAL A 205 7.12 -7.39 -1.37
N THR A 206 6.79 -6.30 -0.67
CA THR A 206 5.50 -6.17 0.01
C THR A 206 4.64 -5.12 -0.68
N THR A 207 3.33 -5.32 -0.65
CA THR A 207 2.36 -4.36 -1.19
C THR A 207 1.12 -4.30 -0.30
N GLY A 208 0.40 -3.20 -0.37
CA GLY A 208 -0.86 -3.07 0.33
C GLY A 208 -1.43 -1.66 0.20
N HIS A 209 -2.70 -1.54 0.59
CA HIS A 209 -3.45 -0.29 0.49
C HIS A 209 -3.88 0.21 1.88
N SER A 210 -3.85 1.53 2.09
CA SER A 210 -4.27 2.16 3.35
C SER A 210 -3.59 1.53 4.58
N LEU A 211 -4.33 0.89 5.50
CA LEU A 211 -3.76 0.11 6.60
C LEU A 211 -2.79 -0.97 6.07
N GLY A 212 -3.16 -1.70 5.02
CA GLY A 212 -2.32 -2.73 4.40
C GLY A 212 -1.01 -2.15 3.84
N GLY A 213 -1.01 -0.90 3.39
CA GLY A 213 0.21 -0.20 2.96
C GLY A 213 1.15 0.13 4.13
N GLY A 214 0.59 0.42 5.30
CA GLY A 214 1.36 0.55 6.54
C GLY A 214 1.90 -0.79 7.03
N LEU A 215 1.09 -1.86 6.99
CA LEU A 215 1.52 -3.23 7.30
C LEU A 215 2.63 -3.72 6.36
N ALA A 216 2.55 -3.40 5.07
CA ALA A 216 3.58 -3.72 4.08
C ALA A 216 4.93 -3.06 4.42
N GLN A 217 4.90 -1.81 4.88
CA GLN A 217 6.09 -1.09 5.34
C GLN A 217 6.62 -1.69 6.65
N ARG A 218 5.74 -1.97 7.63
CA ARG A 218 6.11 -2.63 8.89
C ARG A 218 6.79 -3.98 8.65
N ALA A 219 6.24 -4.79 7.75
CA ALA A 219 6.81 -6.07 7.36
C ALA A 219 8.23 -5.91 6.82
N ALA A 220 8.47 -4.91 5.97
CA ALA A 220 9.80 -4.63 5.44
C ALA A 220 10.78 -4.23 6.55
N TYR A 221 10.36 -3.38 7.48
CA TYR A 221 11.20 -2.97 8.61
C TYR A 221 11.47 -4.10 9.61
N SER A 222 10.58 -5.08 9.76
CA SER A 222 10.78 -6.22 10.67
C SER A 222 11.52 -7.40 10.03
N ALA A 223 11.61 -7.47 8.70
CA ALA A 223 12.18 -8.61 7.98
C ALA A 223 13.72 -8.69 7.97
N GLY A 224 14.42 -7.81 8.70
CA GLY A 224 15.88 -7.86 8.83
C GLY A 224 16.64 -7.75 7.50
N GLY A 225 16.08 -7.01 6.52
CA GLY A 225 16.67 -6.79 5.20
C GLY A 225 16.34 -7.84 4.13
N ARG A 226 15.47 -8.81 4.43
CA ARG A 226 15.03 -9.83 3.45
C ARG A 226 14.01 -9.32 2.43
N ILE A 227 13.25 -8.29 2.81
CA ILE A 227 12.32 -7.59 1.92
C ILE A 227 13.05 -6.37 1.38
N ARG A 228 13.09 -6.23 0.05
CA ARG A 228 13.87 -5.18 -0.61
C ARG A 228 13.02 -4.02 -1.11
N PHE A 229 11.74 -4.26 -1.36
CA PHE A 229 10.84 -3.24 -1.89
C PHE A 229 9.46 -3.28 -1.28
N VAL A 230 8.86 -2.09 -1.18
CA VAL A 230 7.48 -1.89 -0.75
C VAL A 230 6.75 -1.05 -1.78
N TYR A 231 5.56 -1.48 -2.18
CA TYR A 231 4.57 -0.69 -2.92
C TYR A 231 3.39 -0.39 -2.00
N ALA A 232 3.37 0.80 -1.43
CA ALA A 232 2.31 1.21 -0.53
C ALA A 232 1.35 2.14 -1.28
N PHE A 233 0.11 1.72 -1.47
CA PHE A 233 -0.93 2.49 -2.16
C PHE A 233 -1.80 3.25 -1.15
N ASP A 234 -1.89 4.56 -1.31
CA ASP A 234 -2.57 5.48 -0.40
C ASP A 234 -2.39 5.12 1.10
N PRO A 235 -1.16 4.79 1.55
CA PRO A 235 -0.95 4.21 2.87
C PRO A 235 -1.45 5.12 3.99
N SER A 236 -1.91 4.52 5.09
CA SER A 236 -2.20 5.29 6.30
C SER A 236 -0.92 5.99 6.82
N PRO A 237 -1.03 7.17 7.46
CA PRO A 237 0.14 7.93 7.94
C PRO A 237 0.96 7.18 9.00
N VAL A 238 0.31 6.27 9.73
CA VAL A 238 0.98 5.43 10.73
C VAL A 238 1.58 4.23 10.03
N VAL A 239 2.90 4.18 10.00
CA VAL A 239 3.69 3.04 9.50
C VAL A 239 4.28 2.21 10.63
N GLY A 240 4.01 2.60 11.89
CA GLY A 240 4.58 2.00 13.09
C GLY A 240 6.12 2.07 13.14
N TYR A 241 6.75 3.01 12.43
CA TYR A 241 8.20 3.03 12.27
C TYR A 241 8.94 3.25 13.59
N PHE A 242 8.36 3.91 14.60
CA PHE A 242 9.03 4.10 15.90
C PHE A 242 8.75 2.99 16.91
N ASP A 243 7.79 2.11 16.64
CA ASP A 243 7.46 1.01 17.56
C ASP A 243 8.33 -0.23 17.33
N LEU A 244 9.36 -0.14 16.48
CA LEU A 244 10.41 -1.16 16.34
C LEU A 244 11.70 -0.69 17.04
N PRO A 245 12.42 -1.61 17.71
CA PRO A 245 13.76 -1.34 18.22
C PRO A 245 14.66 -0.73 17.13
N ARG A 246 15.50 0.24 17.51
CA ARG A 246 16.34 1.01 16.58
C ARG A 246 17.24 0.09 15.75
N GLU A 247 17.74 -0.97 16.35
CA GLU A 247 18.66 -1.95 15.79
C GLU A 247 17.99 -2.76 14.67
N VAL A 248 16.74 -3.19 14.91
CA VAL A 248 15.91 -3.88 13.91
C VAL A 248 15.70 -2.98 12.70
N ARG A 249 15.34 -1.72 12.95
CA ARG A 249 15.11 -0.72 11.90
C ARG A 249 16.38 -0.52 11.08
N ILE A 250 17.50 -0.17 11.72
CA ILE A 250 18.79 0.09 11.05
C ILE A 250 19.19 -1.05 10.11
N LYS A 251 19.03 -2.29 10.54
CA LYS A 251 19.35 -3.46 9.72
C LYS A 251 18.44 -3.57 8.48
N ALA A 252 17.16 -3.24 8.63
CA ALA A 252 16.19 -3.38 7.54
C ALA A 252 16.22 -2.23 6.52
N ARG A 253 16.69 -1.03 6.89
CA ARG A 253 16.70 0.15 5.98
C ARG A 253 17.71 0.04 4.85
N THR A 254 18.82 -0.66 5.07
CA THR A 254 19.94 -0.70 4.11
C THR A 254 19.51 -1.43 2.83
N GLY A 255 19.45 -0.68 1.73
CA GLY A 255 19.01 -1.20 0.43
C GLY A 255 17.52 -1.54 0.37
N LEU A 256 16.70 -0.94 1.25
CA LEU A 256 15.24 -1.00 1.19
C LEU A 256 14.71 0.20 0.39
N GLY A 257 13.92 -0.07 -0.64
CA GLY A 257 13.13 0.95 -1.34
C GLY A 257 11.66 0.90 -0.97
N ILE A 258 11.04 2.06 -0.87
CA ILE A 258 9.62 2.22 -0.57
C ILE A 258 9.06 3.19 -1.60
N ASP A 259 8.15 2.71 -2.43
CA ASP A 259 7.33 3.54 -3.30
C ASP A 259 5.98 3.75 -2.60
N GLN A 260 5.73 4.97 -2.15
CA GLN A 260 4.43 5.41 -1.67
C GLN A 260 3.68 6.02 -2.85
N VAL A 261 2.67 5.30 -3.32
CA VAL A 261 1.89 5.63 -4.51
C VAL A 261 0.56 6.21 -4.06
N TYR A 262 0.30 7.45 -4.46
CA TYR A 262 -0.88 8.20 -4.05
C TYR A 262 -1.74 8.59 -5.24
N GLU A 263 -3.04 8.72 -5.00
CA GLU A 263 -3.95 9.48 -5.84
C GLU A 263 -4.15 10.90 -5.30
N VAL A 264 -4.03 11.93 -6.13
CA VAL A 264 -4.23 13.31 -5.69
C VAL A 264 -5.68 13.55 -5.25
N GLY A 265 -5.87 14.10 -4.05
CA GLY A 265 -7.17 14.58 -3.56
C GLY A 265 -7.92 13.58 -2.69
N GLU A 266 -7.35 12.40 -2.44
CA GLU A 266 -8.00 11.39 -1.61
C GLU A 266 -8.05 11.78 -0.11
N VAL A 267 -8.97 11.17 0.64
CA VAL A 267 -9.36 11.61 2.00
C VAL A 267 -8.21 11.61 3.03
N LEU A 268 -7.22 10.74 2.86
CA LEU A 268 -6.06 10.62 3.75
C LEU A 268 -4.94 11.61 3.42
N ASP A 269 -4.99 12.35 2.32
CA ASP A 269 -4.01 13.40 2.00
C ASP A 269 -3.97 14.43 3.13
N PHE A 270 -5.12 14.73 3.73
CA PHE A 270 -5.22 15.67 4.84
C PHE A 270 -4.57 15.11 6.13
N PRO A 271 -5.00 13.99 6.72
CA PRO A 271 -4.29 13.37 7.84
C PRO A 271 -2.78 13.18 7.60
N ARG A 272 -2.37 12.77 6.39
CA ARG A 272 -0.95 12.61 6.06
C ARG A 272 -0.19 13.92 5.98
N PHE A 273 -0.81 15.00 5.51
CA PHE A 273 -0.20 16.33 5.55
C PHE A 273 -0.01 16.82 6.99
N PHE A 274 -1.00 16.64 7.86
CA PHE A 274 -0.94 17.11 9.25
C PHE A 274 -0.11 16.22 10.17
N LEU A 275 -0.05 14.91 9.91
CA LEU A 275 0.75 13.93 10.64
C LEU A 275 2.09 13.61 9.96
N GLY A 276 2.37 14.22 8.81
CA GLY A 276 3.49 13.93 7.90
C GLY A 276 4.89 14.20 8.43
N GLY A 277 5.04 14.44 9.74
CA GLY A 277 6.33 14.70 10.39
C GLY A 277 7.07 13.47 10.91
N PHE A 278 6.49 12.26 10.88
CA PHE A 278 7.03 11.13 11.68
C PHE A 278 7.93 10.13 10.93
N ALA A 279 8.18 10.30 9.63
CA ALA A 279 9.32 9.65 8.99
C ALA A 279 9.76 10.52 7.82
N ASN A 280 10.71 11.45 8.08
CA ASN A 280 11.33 12.25 7.03
C ASN A 280 11.72 11.33 5.87
N PRO A 281 11.09 11.47 4.68
CA PRO A 281 11.39 10.64 3.53
C PRO A 281 12.90 10.66 3.30
N GLN A 282 13.53 9.50 3.41
CA GLN A 282 14.97 9.39 3.28
C GLN A 282 15.29 9.14 1.79
N PRO A 283 16.37 9.74 1.25
CA PRO A 283 16.72 9.54 -0.15
C PRO A 283 17.30 8.14 -0.41
N CYS A 284 17.83 7.44 0.61
CA CYS A 284 18.59 6.20 0.41
C CYS A 284 18.40 5.10 1.45
N ASN A 285 18.33 5.40 2.75
CA ASN A 285 18.29 4.37 3.80
C ASN A 285 17.15 4.57 4.81
N PRO A 286 15.91 4.14 4.47
CA PRO A 286 15.50 3.53 3.21
C PRO A 286 15.32 4.57 2.10
N ARG A 287 15.32 4.19 0.83
CA ARG A 287 14.91 5.11 -0.25
C ARG A 287 13.40 5.20 -0.23
N VAL A 288 12.85 6.37 0.05
CA VAL A 288 11.40 6.62 -0.03
C VAL A 288 11.12 7.48 -1.26
N ARG A 289 10.44 6.91 -2.24
CA ARG A 289 9.91 7.64 -3.40
C ARG A 289 8.41 7.80 -3.24
N ILE A 290 7.94 9.02 -3.40
CA ILE A 290 6.53 9.35 -3.42
C ILE A 290 6.14 9.55 -4.88
N VAL A 291 5.11 8.84 -5.33
CA VAL A 291 4.56 8.97 -6.68
C VAL A 291 3.09 9.34 -6.58
N ARG A 292 2.74 10.53 -7.05
CA ARG A 292 1.37 11.04 -7.04
C ARG A 292 0.79 10.99 -8.43
N PHE A 293 -0.25 10.18 -8.57
CA PHE A 293 -1.10 10.09 -9.73
C PHE A 293 -2.21 11.13 -9.66
N ASN A 294 -2.66 11.61 -10.82
CA ASN A 294 -3.91 12.35 -10.95
C ASN A 294 -4.76 11.67 -12.03
N LEU A 295 -5.17 10.43 -11.73
CA LEU A 295 -5.98 9.63 -12.63
C LEU A 295 -7.49 9.83 -12.39
N THR A 296 -7.85 10.43 -11.25
CA THR A 296 -9.17 10.38 -10.63
C THR A 296 -9.73 11.79 -10.53
N ASN A 297 -9.88 12.45 -11.69
CA ASN A 297 -10.42 13.81 -11.79
C ASN A 297 -11.92 13.95 -11.42
N THR A 298 -12.57 12.86 -11.01
CA THR A 298 -13.99 12.79 -10.68
C THR A 298 -14.23 11.78 -9.55
N GLY A 299 -15.16 12.12 -8.65
CA GLY A 299 -15.56 11.29 -7.51
C GLY A 299 -15.39 12.01 -6.17
N SER A 300 -15.88 11.39 -5.11
CA SER A 300 -15.62 11.85 -3.73
C SER A 300 -14.20 11.48 -3.29
N ALA A 301 -13.64 12.19 -2.30
CA ALA A 301 -12.32 11.87 -1.73
C ALA A 301 -12.21 10.43 -1.17
N VAL A 302 -13.35 9.83 -0.78
CA VAL A 302 -13.42 8.43 -0.35
C VAL A 302 -13.36 7.48 -1.55
N GLU A 303 -14.04 7.80 -2.66
CA GLU A 303 -13.95 7.01 -3.90
C GLU A 303 -12.54 7.09 -4.51
N GLN A 304 -11.87 8.24 -4.37
CA GLN A 304 -10.47 8.41 -4.77
C GLN A 304 -9.50 7.55 -3.94
N HIS A 305 -9.87 7.22 -2.70
CA HIS A 305 -9.12 6.32 -1.81
C HIS A 305 -9.45 4.82 -2.03
N ALA A 306 -10.36 4.48 -2.94
CA ALA A 306 -10.70 3.07 -3.16
C ALA A 306 -9.61 2.39 -4.01
N MET A 307 -8.94 1.37 -3.45
CA MET A 307 -7.88 0.63 -4.17
C MET A 307 -8.32 0.10 -5.53
N GLN A 308 -9.59 -0.33 -5.65
CA GLN A 308 -10.14 -0.77 -6.93
C GLN A 308 -10.25 0.36 -7.95
N ALA A 309 -10.69 1.54 -7.53
CA ALA A 309 -10.80 2.71 -8.40
C ALA A 309 -9.42 3.13 -8.91
N LEU A 310 -8.43 3.21 -8.01
CA LEU A 310 -7.04 3.48 -8.38
C LEU A 310 -6.50 2.44 -9.37
N THR A 311 -6.69 1.15 -9.06
CA THR A 311 -6.22 0.04 -9.92
C THR A 311 -6.84 0.12 -11.32
N ARG A 312 -8.16 0.28 -11.43
CA ARG A 312 -8.87 0.42 -12.72
C ARG A 312 -8.33 1.60 -13.51
N LYS A 313 -8.10 2.73 -12.85
CA LYS A 313 -7.62 3.95 -13.50
C LYS A 313 -6.16 3.85 -13.95
N MET A 314 -5.34 3.02 -13.30
CA MET A 314 -3.98 2.71 -13.75
C MET A 314 -3.95 1.85 -15.03
N GLU A 315 -4.99 1.08 -15.34
CA GLU A 315 -4.98 0.16 -16.50
C GLU A 315 -4.82 0.88 -17.83
N ARG A 316 -5.54 1.99 -18.01
CA ARG A 316 -5.46 2.77 -19.25
C ARG A 316 -4.05 3.30 -19.54
N PRO A 317 -3.39 4.06 -18.65
CA PRO A 317 -2.03 4.53 -18.88
C PRO A 317 -1.03 3.37 -18.96
N ALA A 318 -1.19 2.29 -18.17
CA ALA A 318 -0.30 1.14 -18.21
C ALA A 318 -0.22 0.46 -19.58
N ARG A 319 -1.30 0.44 -20.36
CA ARG A 319 -1.31 -0.10 -21.74
C ARG A 319 -0.37 0.64 -22.69
N TYR A 320 -0.06 1.91 -22.40
CA TYR A 320 0.88 2.73 -23.18
C TYR A 320 2.27 2.78 -22.55
N GLY A 321 2.47 2.10 -21.41
CA GLY A 321 3.75 2.05 -20.72
C GLY A 321 4.75 1.17 -21.47
N ASN A 322 6.02 1.59 -21.51
CA ASN A 322 7.09 0.78 -22.06
C ASN A 322 7.67 -0.12 -20.95
N PRO A 323 7.63 -1.47 -21.08
CA PRO A 323 8.16 -2.37 -20.05
C PRO A 323 9.65 -2.17 -19.73
N ALA A 324 10.46 -1.79 -20.72
CA ALA A 324 11.88 -1.49 -20.51
C ALA A 324 12.07 -0.24 -19.67
N LYS A 325 11.26 0.81 -19.92
CA LYS A 325 11.26 2.04 -19.10
C LYS A 325 10.69 1.78 -17.72
N ALA A 326 9.61 1.01 -17.59
CA ALA A 326 9.10 0.59 -16.28
C ALA A 326 10.16 -0.15 -15.45
N ARG A 327 10.98 -0.98 -16.11
CA ARG A 327 12.14 -1.64 -15.48
C ARG A 327 13.25 -0.66 -15.12
N GLU A 328 13.44 0.41 -15.88
CA GLU A 328 14.38 1.49 -15.55
C GLU A 328 13.91 2.33 -14.37
N GLU A 329 12.63 2.69 -14.31
CA GLU A 329 12.00 3.32 -13.14
C GLU A 329 12.08 2.42 -11.90
N SER A 330 12.14 1.11 -12.12
CA SER A 330 12.46 0.11 -11.13
C SER A 330 13.96 0.07 -10.80
N LYS A 331 14.90 0.41 -11.68
CA LYS A 331 16.33 0.43 -11.35
C LYS A 331 16.74 1.72 -10.65
N ALA A 332 15.96 2.79 -10.82
CA ALA A 332 16.08 3.98 -9.99
C ALA A 332 16.02 3.65 -8.49
N ARG A 333 15.56 2.46 -8.10
CA ARG A 333 15.62 1.89 -6.75
C ARG A 333 17.02 1.87 -6.10
N ASP A 334 18.11 1.98 -6.86
CA ASP A 334 19.46 2.03 -6.31
C ASP A 334 19.81 3.43 -5.78
N CYS A 335 20.51 3.46 -4.63
CA CYS A 335 20.93 4.70 -3.96
C CYS A 335 22.11 5.41 -4.65
N THR A 336 22.48 4.97 -5.85
CA THR A 336 23.64 5.44 -6.62
C THR A 336 23.47 6.86 -7.16
N PHE A 337 22.28 7.46 -7.05
CA PHE A 337 21.98 8.82 -7.52
C PHE A 337 22.29 9.92 -6.50
N VAL A 338 22.84 9.59 -5.32
CA VAL A 338 23.20 10.57 -4.29
C VAL A 338 24.71 10.58 -4.06
N THR A 339 25.47 10.87 -5.12
CA THR A 339 26.65 11.71 -4.93
C THR A 339 26.18 13.14 -5.18
N PRO A 340 26.25 14.06 -4.20
CA PRO A 340 26.14 15.47 -4.51
C PRO A 340 27.16 15.77 -5.60
N ALA A 341 26.78 16.54 -6.63
CA ALA A 341 27.78 17.14 -7.49
C ALA A 341 28.82 17.84 -6.57
N PRO A 342 30.12 17.68 -6.81
CA PRO A 342 31.12 18.43 -6.05
C PRO A 342 30.78 19.91 -6.19
N VAL A 343 30.62 20.58 -5.05
CA VAL A 343 30.32 22.02 -4.94
C VAL A 343 31.47 22.84 -5.50
#